data_AF-A0A183HQ73-F1
#
_entry.id   AF-A0A183HQ73-F1
#
_cell.length_a   1.000
_cell.length_b   1.000
_cell.length_c   1.000
_cell.angle_alpha   90.00
_cell.angle_beta   90.00
_cell.angle_gamma   90.00
#
_symmetry.space_group_name_H-M   'P 1'
#
loop_
_entity.id
_entity.type
_entity.pdbx_description
1 polymer ?
#
loop_
_entity_poly.entity_id
_entity_poly.type
_entity_poly.pdbx_seq_one_letter_code
_entity_poly.pdbx_strand_id
1 'polypeptide(L)'
;MTTGLLVLEVSAIFFLTLLLLKKYGNWRQQHFIVTVSTLIGWFFSFVIIFILPLDIAITFYNRCLLEEAQLSAEKNLDIGNITDPICKKPVAFVPNYVLLQLWRIVYWTAQILTWLVIVLPLMQSYSNAGDFSALGKLRSAIYNNAIYYGTYFIVFFMILIYAAVKGVVLNASYYFDYFPGRMRDIFREHLKVILISASNTWSLFLLVVLLGYGLIEVPRQFWQMGNR
;
A
#
# COMPACT_ATOMS: atom_id res chain seq x y z
N MET A 1 11.35 -23.10 -13.50
CA MET A 1 11.19 -23.61 -12.13
C MET A 1 10.91 -22.51 -11.10
N THR A 2 11.39 -21.26 -11.27
CA THR A 2 11.20 -20.18 -10.28
C THR A 2 9.78 -19.60 -10.20
N THR A 3 9.05 -19.52 -11.32
CA THR A 3 7.64 -19.09 -11.31
C THR A 3 6.71 -20.06 -10.56
N GLY A 4 7.06 -21.35 -10.54
CA GLY A 4 6.30 -22.38 -9.82
C GLY A 4 6.34 -22.19 -8.30
N LEU A 5 7.45 -21.68 -7.75
CA LEU A 5 7.59 -21.39 -6.33
C LEU A 5 6.66 -20.26 -5.89
N LEU A 6 6.63 -19.15 -6.65
CA LEU A 6 5.70 -18.06 -6.40
C LEU A 6 4.23 -18.52 -6.47
N VAL A 7 3.89 -19.31 -7.49
CA VAL A 7 2.51 -19.82 -7.62
C VAL A 7 2.14 -20.71 -6.45
N LEU A 8 3.07 -21.55 -5.99
CA LEU A 8 2.88 -22.39 -4.82
C LEU A 8 2.70 -21.56 -3.55
N GLU A 9 3.55 -20.56 -3.31
CA GLU A 9 3.45 -19.64 -2.17
C GLU A 9 2.10 -18.89 -2.17
N VAL A 10 1.73 -18.28 -3.29
CA VAL A 10 0.47 -17.55 -3.43
C VAL A 10 -0.74 -18.48 -3.25
N SER A 11 -0.67 -19.72 -3.78
CA SER A 11 -1.73 -20.72 -3.59
C SER A 11 -1.83 -21.16 -2.13
N ALA A 12 -0.71 -21.40 -1.46
CA ALA A 12 -0.68 -21.76 -0.05
C ALA A 12 -1.30 -20.65 0.82
N ILE A 13 -0.98 -19.39 0.54
CA ILE A 13 -1.59 -18.24 1.22
C ILE A 13 -3.09 -18.17 0.95
N PHE A 14 -3.55 -18.44 -0.27
CA PHE A 14 -4.98 -18.50 -0.58
C PHE A 14 -5.72 -19.58 0.21
N PHE A 15 -5.15 -20.79 0.33
CA PHE A 15 -5.75 -21.83 1.17
C PHE A 15 -5.72 -21.46 2.65
N LEU A 16 -4.63 -20.87 3.13
CA LEU A 16 -4.53 -20.38 4.50
C LEU A 16 -5.61 -19.33 4.80
N THR A 17 -5.83 -18.36 3.91
CA THR A 17 -6.86 -17.33 4.13
C THR A 17 -8.26 -17.91 4.10
N LEU A 18 -8.54 -18.90 3.25
CA LEU A 18 -9.81 -19.63 3.27
C LEU A 18 -10.03 -20.40 4.58
N LEU A 19 -8.99 -21.06 5.10
CA LEU A 19 -9.07 -21.77 6.38
C LEU A 19 -9.31 -20.80 7.54
N LEU A 20 -8.61 -19.66 7.56
CA LEU A 20 -8.82 -18.62 8.56
C LEU A 20 -10.23 -18.04 8.46
N LEU A 21 -10.71 -17.76 7.25
CA LEU A 21 -12.07 -17.26 7.04
C LEU A 21 -13.13 -18.26 7.48
N LYS A 22 -12.92 -19.57 7.27
CA LYS A 22 -13.81 -20.62 7.76
C LYS A 22 -13.77 -20.75 9.29
N LYS A 23 -12.61 -20.54 9.91
CA LYS A 23 -12.43 -20.65 11.37
C LYS A 23 -13.03 -19.47 12.12
N TYR A 24 -12.82 -18.25 11.61
CA TYR A 24 -13.23 -17.00 12.27
C TYR A 24 -14.55 -16.44 11.74
N GLY A 25 -14.97 -16.82 10.54
CA GLY A 25 -16.21 -16.36 9.89
C GLY A 25 -17.31 -17.41 9.96
N ASN A 26 -18.53 -16.97 10.24
CA ASN A 26 -19.72 -17.82 10.18
C ASN A 26 -20.38 -17.72 8.78
N TRP A 27 -19.93 -18.55 7.84
CA TRP A 27 -20.36 -18.53 6.42
C TRP A 27 -21.86 -18.60 6.19
N ARG A 28 -22.64 -19.15 7.14
CA ARG A 28 -24.09 -19.28 7.01
C ARG A 28 -24.87 -18.00 7.31
N GLN A 29 -24.28 -17.07 8.07
CA GLN A 29 -24.98 -15.87 8.55
C GLN A 29 -24.44 -14.59 7.91
N GLN A 30 -23.25 -14.64 7.32
CA GLN A 30 -22.61 -13.47 6.74
C GLN A 30 -23.11 -13.17 5.33
N HIS A 31 -23.28 -11.88 5.04
CA HIS A 31 -23.60 -11.43 3.69
C HIS A 31 -22.41 -11.69 2.76
N PHE A 32 -22.68 -12.22 1.56
CA PHE A 32 -21.65 -12.63 0.60
C PHE A 32 -20.60 -11.54 0.31
N ILE A 33 -21.03 -10.28 0.19
CA ILE A 33 -20.13 -9.13 -0.05
C ILE A 33 -19.11 -8.97 1.09
N VAL A 34 -19.51 -9.18 2.35
CA VAL A 34 -18.61 -9.10 3.51
C VAL A 34 -17.56 -10.19 3.42
N THR A 35 -17.98 -11.42 3.14
CA THR A 35 -17.10 -12.58 3.02
C THR A 35 -16.08 -12.42 1.88
N VAL A 36 -16.49 -11.91 0.72
CA VAL A 36 -15.57 -11.67 -0.41
C VAL A 36 -14.61 -10.53 -0.11
N SER A 37 -15.10 -9.43 0.48
CA SER A 37 -14.28 -8.28 0.87
C SER A 37 -13.20 -8.67 1.88
N THR A 38 -13.56 -9.44 2.91
CA THR A 38 -12.61 -9.90 3.92
C THR A 38 -11.61 -10.91 3.36
N LEU A 39 -12.04 -11.83 2.49
CA LEU A 39 -11.15 -12.76 1.80
C LEU A 39 -10.08 -12.00 1.01
N ILE A 40 -10.49 -11.04 0.19
CA ILE A 40 -9.60 -10.24 -0.66
C ILE A 40 -8.64 -9.41 0.21
N GLY A 41 -9.15 -8.73 1.23
CA GLY A 41 -8.33 -7.91 2.13
C GLY A 41 -7.29 -8.72 2.89
N TRP A 42 -7.67 -9.89 3.42
CA TRP A 42 -6.75 -10.78 4.14
C TRP A 42 -5.73 -11.40 3.20
N PHE A 43 -6.17 -11.88 2.03
CA PHE A 43 -5.29 -12.46 1.03
C PHE A 43 -4.16 -11.48 0.65
N PHE A 44 -4.48 -10.24 0.28
CA PHE A 44 -3.44 -9.28 -0.08
C PHE A 44 -2.54 -8.88 1.09
N SER A 45 -3.08 -8.77 2.30
CA SER A 45 -2.28 -8.48 3.49
C SER A 45 -1.24 -9.56 3.75
N PHE A 46 -1.62 -10.83 3.67
CA PHE A 46 -0.67 -11.95 3.84
C PHE A 46 0.30 -12.08 2.66
N VAL A 47 -0.16 -11.83 1.43
CA VAL A 47 0.70 -11.88 0.23
C VAL A 47 1.82 -10.83 0.28
N ILE A 48 1.55 -9.61 0.74
CA ILE A 48 2.55 -8.53 0.80
C ILE A 48 3.73 -8.90 1.72
N ILE A 49 3.50 -9.65 2.80
CA ILE A 49 4.55 -10.09 3.74
C ILE A 49 5.64 -10.90 3.03
N PHE A 50 5.28 -11.71 2.04
CA PHE A 50 6.24 -12.55 1.29
C PHE A 50 6.78 -11.85 0.04
N ILE A 51 5.96 -11.03 -0.62
CA ILE A 51 6.36 -10.36 -1.86
C ILE A 51 7.32 -9.20 -1.61
N LEU A 52 7.17 -8.48 -0.51
CA LEU A 52 8.01 -7.30 -0.23
C LEU A 52 9.50 -7.67 -0.04
N PRO A 53 9.87 -8.70 0.77
CA PRO A 53 11.25 -9.17 0.84
C PRO A 53 11.79 -9.67 -0.51
N LEU A 54 10.92 -10.31 -1.31
CA LEU A 54 11.29 -10.80 -2.63
C LEU A 54 11.61 -9.66 -3.61
N ASP A 55 10.78 -8.63 -3.63
CA ASP A 55 10.97 -7.43 -4.45
C ASP A 55 12.30 -6.73 -4.09
N ILE A 56 12.56 -6.56 -2.79
CA ILE A 56 13.81 -5.98 -2.30
C ILE A 56 15.01 -6.82 -2.77
N ALA A 57 14.95 -8.15 -2.65
CA ALA A 57 16.03 -9.04 -3.10
C ALA A 57 16.28 -8.96 -4.61
N ILE A 58 15.22 -8.88 -5.43
CA ILE A 58 15.33 -8.72 -6.89
C ILE A 58 15.91 -7.34 -7.23
N THR A 59 15.50 -6.30 -6.52
CA THR A 59 16.01 -4.93 -6.71
C THR A 59 17.49 -4.83 -6.40
N PHE A 60 17.96 -5.43 -5.30
CA PHE A 60 19.40 -5.50 -4.99
C PHE A 60 20.18 -6.28 -6.05
N TYR A 61 19.63 -7.39 -6.55
CA TYR A 61 20.25 -8.16 -7.62
C TYR A 61 20.37 -7.36 -8.93
N ASN A 62 19.31 -6.67 -9.34
CA ASN A 62 19.32 -5.83 -10.53
C ASN A 62 20.30 -4.64 -10.39
N ARG A 63 20.38 -4.05 -9.20
CA ARG A 63 21.34 -2.98 -8.91
C ARG A 63 22.78 -3.48 -9.02
N CYS A 64 23.06 -4.67 -8.48
CA CYS A 64 24.38 -5.31 -8.60
C CYS A 64 24.79 -5.51 -10.07
N LEU A 65 23.88 -6.00 -10.91
CA LEU A 65 24.14 -6.18 -12.35
C LEU A 65 24.43 -4.86 -13.08
N LEU A 66 23.74 -3.78 -12.69
CA LEU A 66 23.97 -2.45 -13.27
C LEU A 66 25.33 -1.88 -12.87
N GLU A 67 25.70 -2.01 -11.60
CA GLU A 67 27.01 -1.57 -11.09
C GLU A 67 28.15 -2.37 -11.76
N GLU A 68 27.99 -3.68 -11.97
CA GLU A 68 28.96 -4.51 -12.70
C GLU A 68 29.10 -4.08 -14.17
N ALA A 69 27.99 -3.79 -14.85
CA ALA A 69 28.02 -3.30 -16.24
C ALA A 69 28.75 -1.96 -16.35
N GLN A 70 28.55 -1.05 -15.38
CA GLN A 70 29.26 0.23 -15.33
C GLN A 70 30.76 0.05 -15.06
N LEU A 71 31.11 -0.79 -14.07
CA LEU A 71 32.51 -1.08 -13.77
C LEU A 71 33.20 -1.76 -14.94
N SER A 72 32.55 -2.67 -15.68
CA SER A 72 33.13 -3.31 -16.87
C SER A 72 33.39 -2.33 -18.02
N ALA A 73 32.59 -1.26 -18.14
CA ALA A 73 32.84 -0.19 -19.11
C ALA A 73 34.10 0.64 -18.75
N GLU A 74 34.36 0.82 -17.46
CA GLU A 74 35.50 1.57 -16.92
C GLU A 74 36.78 0.71 -16.80
N LYS A 75 36.65 -0.60 -16.53
CA LYS A 75 37.76 -1.56 -16.34
C LYS A 75 38.44 -2.07 -17.61
N ASN A 76 38.15 -1.49 -18.78
CA ASN A 76 38.90 -1.76 -20.02
C ASN A 76 40.40 -1.40 -19.93
N LEU A 77 40.89 -0.94 -18.76
CA LEU A 77 42.27 -0.51 -18.54
C LEU A 77 43.11 -1.37 -17.59
N ASP A 78 42.55 -2.33 -16.82
CA ASP A 78 43.39 -3.18 -15.96
C ASP A 78 42.88 -4.63 -15.88
N ILE A 79 43.67 -5.52 -16.51
CA ILE A 79 43.52 -6.97 -16.52
C ILE A 79 44.14 -7.54 -15.24
N GLY A 80 43.36 -8.28 -14.45
CA GLY A 80 43.91 -9.11 -13.38
C GLY A 80 42.88 -9.66 -12.39
N ASN A 81 42.42 -10.89 -12.63
CA ASN A 81 41.86 -11.89 -11.72
C ASN A 81 41.13 -11.46 -10.43
N ILE A 82 39.84 -11.82 -10.33
CA ILE A 82 39.28 -12.83 -9.41
C ILE A 82 37.89 -13.20 -9.94
N THR A 83 37.69 -14.49 -10.21
CA THR A 83 36.40 -15.07 -10.65
C THR A 83 35.60 -15.52 -9.43
N ASP A 84 34.69 -14.68 -8.98
CA ASP A 84 33.49 -15.07 -8.22
C ASP A 84 32.29 -14.40 -8.89
N PRO A 85 31.10 -15.04 -8.95
CA PRO A 85 29.91 -14.35 -9.46
C PRO A 85 29.56 -13.22 -8.48
N ILE A 86 29.92 -11.98 -8.86
CA ILE A 86 29.72 -10.76 -8.06
C ILE A 86 28.23 -10.59 -7.67
N CYS A 87 27.31 -11.11 -8.50
CA CYS A 87 25.88 -11.07 -8.24
C CYS A 87 25.25 -12.48 -8.17
N LYS A 88 24.93 -12.94 -6.95
CA LYS A 88 24.19 -14.20 -6.73
C LYS A 88 22.71 -14.02 -7.03
N LYS A 89 22.18 -14.80 -7.96
CA LYS A 89 20.75 -14.80 -8.30
C LYS A 89 19.90 -15.28 -7.11
N PRO A 90 18.82 -14.56 -6.72
CA PRO A 90 17.95 -15.00 -5.65
C PRO A 90 17.17 -16.27 -6.04
N VAL A 91 16.91 -17.12 -5.06
CA VAL A 91 16.23 -18.43 -5.21
C VAL A 91 14.87 -18.33 -5.91
N ALA A 92 14.12 -17.25 -5.64
CA ALA A 92 12.80 -16.99 -6.21
C ALA A 92 12.84 -15.87 -7.27
N PHE A 93 13.83 -15.85 -8.16
CA PHE A 93 13.91 -14.80 -9.18
C PHE A 93 12.72 -14.81 -10.14
N VAL A 94 12.08 -13.64 -10.28
CA VAL A 94 10.86 -13.42 -11.05
C VAL A 94 11.11 -12.24 -11.99
N PRO A 95 10.66 -12.31 -13.25
CA PRO A 95 10.89 -11.24 -14.20
C PRO A 95 10.12 -9.96 -13.81
N ASN A 96 10.75 -8.80 -14.05
CA ASN A 96 10.26 -7.48 -13.62
C ASN A 96 8.81 -7.19 -14.08
N TYR A 97 8.39 -7.71 -15.25
CA TYR A 97 7.04 -7.50 -15.75
C TYR A 97 5.96 -8.16 -14.87
N VAL A 98 6.24 -9.35 -14.30
CA VAL A 98 5.29 -10.07 -13.43
C VAL A 98 5.14 -9.31 -12.13
N LEU A 99 6.27 -8.87 -11.55
CA LEU A 99 6.29 -8.11 -10.31
C LEU A 99 5.51 -6.79 -10.44
N LEU A 100 5.71 -6.06 -11.55
CA LEU A 100 4.97 -4.83 -11.83
C LEU A 100 3.48 -5.08 -11.99
N GLN A 101 3.09 -6.13 -12.72
CA GLN A 101 1.68 -6.49 -12.87
C GLN A 101 1.05 -6.88 -11.55
N LEU A 102 1.76 -7.64 -10.72
CA LEU A 102 1.30 -8.05 -9.40
C LEU A 102 1.06 -6.84 -8.51
N TRP A 103 2.05 -5.94 -8.39
CA TRP A 103 1.91 -4.72 -7.60
C TRP A 103 0.77 -3.83 -8.12
N ARG A 104 0.59 -3.76 -9.45
CA ARG A 104 -0.53 -3.04 -10.05
C ARG A 104 -1.86 -3.67 -9.66
N ILE A 105 -1.98 -5.00 -9.66
CA ILE A 105 -3.19 -5.69 -9.20
C ILE A 105 -3.44 -5.34 -7.73
N VAL A 106 -2.47 -5.59 -6.85
CA VAL A 106 -2.58 -5.32 -5.40
C VAL A 106 -2.99 -3.87 -5.15
N TYR A 107 -2.34 -2.92 -5.83
CA TYR A 107 -2.64 -1.50 -5.73
C TYR A 107 -4.08 -1.21 -6.13
N TRP A 108 -4.51 -1.57 -7.34
CA TRP A 108 -5.87 -1.24 -7.79
C TRP A 108 -6.94 -1.97 -7.00
N THR A 109 -6.71 -3.22 -6.59
CA THR A 109 -7.65 -3.94 -5.73
C THR A 109 -7.78 -3.29 -4.37
N ALA A 110 -6.67 -2.84 -3.77
CA ALA A 110 -6.69 -2.13 -2.50
C ALA A 110 -7.41 -0.78 -2.64
N GLN A 111 -7.18 -0.05 -3.73
CA GLN A 111 -7.89 1.20 -4.01
C GLN A 111 -9.37 0.99 -4.27
N ILE A 112 -9.77 -0.09 -4.91
CA ILE A 112 -11.20 -0.42 -5.10
C ILE A 112 -11.85 -0.73 -3.75
N LEU A 113 -11.17 -1.53 -2.93
CA LEU A 113 -11.69 -1.95 -1.61
C LEU A 113 -11.87 -0.76 -0.65
N THR A 114 -10.99 0.24 -0.75
CA THR A 114 -10.95 1.40 0.14
C THR A 114 -11.67 2.63 -0.43
N TRP A 115 -11.45 2.97 -1.70
CA TRP A 115 -11.93 4.21 -2.33
C TRP A 115 -13.08 4.02 -3.32
N LEU A 116 -12.92 3.16 -4.34
CA LEU A 116 -13.88 3.10 -5.46
C LEU A 116 -15.22 2.49 -5.04
N VAL A 117 -15.24 1.70 -3.96
CA VAL A 117 -16.46 1.03 -3.48
C VAL A 117 -16.74 1.27 -1.99
N ILE A 118 -15.90 2.01 -1.24
CA ILE A 118 -16.14 2.37 0.19
C ILE A 118 -16.57 1.13 1.01
N VAL A 119 -16.17 -0.09 0.63
CA VAL A 119 -16.85 -1.32 1.12
C VAL A 119 -16.65 -1.49 2.61
N LEU A 120 -15.41 -1.32 3.06
CA LEU A 120 -15.02 -1.52 4.45
C LEU A 120 -15.58 -0.43 5.39
N PRO A 121 -15.37 0.88 5.15
CA PRO A 121 -15.98 1.93 5.99
C PRO A 121 -17.51 1.96 5.88
N LEU A 122 -18.08 1.59 4.73
CA LEU A 122 -19.54 1.45 4.60
C LEU A 122 -20.06 0.28 5.42
N MET A 123 -19.39 -0.88 5.42
CA MET A 123 -19.76 -2.03 6.26
C MET A 123 -19.70 -1.67 7.74
N GLN A 124 -18.68 -0.94 8.17
CA GLN A 124 -18.55 -0.49 9.55
C GLN A 124 -19.71 0.47 9.93
N SER A 125 -20.00 1.45 9.09
CA SER A 125 -21.10 2.39 9.34
C SER A 125 -22.49 1.73 9.24
N TYR A 126 -22.67 0.77 8.33
CA TYR A 126 -23.90 -0.01 8.16
C TYR A 126 -24.18 -0.91 9.38
N SER A 127 -23.14 -1.54 9.95
CA SER A 127 -23.27 -2.33 11.18
C SER A 127 -23.59 -1.46 12.39
N ASN A 128 -23.07 -0.24 12.42
CA ASN A 128 -23.31 0.71 13.51
C ASN A 128 -24.66 1.45 13.36
N ALA A 129 -25.31 1.39 12.20
CA ALA A 129 -26.60 2.03 11.96
C ALA A 129 -27.75 1.24 12.60
N GLY A 130 -28.51 1.91 13.47
CA GLY A 130 -29.66 1.36 14.20
C GLY A 130 -30.99 1.34 13.42
N ASP A 131 -31.02 1.76 12.15
CA ASP A 131 -32.26 1.85 11.36
C ASP A 131 -32.90 0.48 11.11
N PHE A 132 -34.22 0.36 11.13
CA PHE A 132 -34.89 -0.94 10.97
C PHE A 132 -34.94 -1.46 9.52
N SER A 133 -34.68 -0.62 8.51
CA SER A 133 -34.69 -0.99 7.09
C SER A 133 -33.29 -1.07 6.48
N ALA A 134 -33.04 -2.07 5.64
CA ALA A 134 -31.73 -2.26 4.98
C ALA A 134 -31.35 -1.07 4.07
N LEU A 135 -32.32 -0.48 3.36
CA LEU A 135 -32.10 0.70 2.52
C LEU A 135 -31.85 1.96 3.36
N GLY A 136 -32.54 2.11 4.49
CA GLY A 136 -32.30 3.19 5.45
C GLY A 136 -30.87 3.15 6.00
N LYS A 137 -30.43 1.97 6.47
CA LYS A 137 -29.06 1.76 6.95
C LYS A 137 -28.01 2.10 5.89
N LEU A 138 -28.22 1.68 4.63
CA LEU A 138 -27.27 1.96 3.55
C LEU A 138 -27.21 3.46 3.22
N ARG A 139 -28.36 4.14 3.18
CA ARG A 139 -28.40 5.60 2.95
C ARG A 139 -27.71 6.38 4.08
N SER A 140 -28.01 6.02 5.33
CA SER A 140 -27.41 6.62 6.52
C SER A 140 -25.89 6.38 6.55
N ALA A 141 -25.44 5.16 6.22
CA ALA A 141 -24.03 4.81 6.17
C ALA A 141 -23.25 5.54 5.06
N ILE A 142 -23.85 5.70 3.88
CA ILE A 142 -23.25 6.49 2.79
C ILE A 142 -23.13 7.96 3.20
N TYR A 143 -24.19 8.53 3.76
CA TYR A 143 -24.22 9.94 4.15
C TYR A 143 -23.17 10.28 5.20
N ASN A 144 -23.07 9.47 6.26
CA ASN A 144 -22.08 9.68 7.32
C ASN A 144 -20.66 9.59 6.77
N ASN A 145 -20.35 8.58 5.96
CA ASN A 145 -19.04 8.45 5.34
C ASN A 145 -18.75 9.61 4.38
N ALA A 146 -19.72 10.04 3.56
CA ALA A 146 -19.56 11.17 2.65
C ALA A 146 -19.24 12.47 3.40
N ILE A 147 -19.82 12.69 4.57
CA ILE A 147 -19.46 13.83 5.44
C ILE A 147 -18.01 13.68 5.93
N TYR A 148 -17.64 12.55 6.52
CA TYR A 148 -16.29 12.36 7.05
C TYR A 148 -15.21 12.54 5.99
N TYR A 149 -15.36 11.91 4.82
CA TYR A 149 -14.40 12.09 3.73
C TYR A 149 -14.48 13.48 3.10
N GLY A 150 -15.67 14.08 3.04
CA GLY A 150 -15.89 15.45 2.58
C GLY A 150 -15.19 16.49 3.46
N THR A 151 -15.22 16.34 4.79
CA THR A 151 -14.51 17.26 5.69
C THR A 151 -13.00 17.16 5.53
N TYR A 152 -12.44 15.95 5.39
CA TYR A 152 -11.01 15.79 5.07
C TYR A 152 -10.63 16.44 3.73
N PHE A 153 -11.48 16.33 2.71
CA PHE A 153 -11.26 16.98 1.42
C PHE A 153 -11.29 18.51 1.52
N ILE A 154 -12.20 19.08 2.32
CA ILE A 154 -12.26 20.53 2.57
C ILE A 154 -11.00 21.00 3.29
N VAL A 155 -10.55 20.29 4.32
CA VAL A 155 -9.30 20.64 5.04
C VAL A 155 -8.10 20.59 4.09
N PHE A 156 -8.02 19.56 3.23
CA PHE A 156 -6.98 19.46 2.21
C PHE A 156 -7.02 20.66 1.24
N PHE A 157 -8.21 21.04 0.77
CA PHE A 157 -8.36 22.19 -0.13
C PHE A 157 -7.98 23.51 0.55
N MET A 158 -8.32 23.68 1.83
CA MET A 158 -7.89 24.85 2.62
C MET A 158 -6.38 24.92 2.78
N ILE A 159 -5.71 23.79 3.02
CA ILE A 159 -4.24 23.72 3.06
C ILE A 159 -3.64 24.06 1.69
N LEU A 160 -4.25 23.63 0.58
CA LEU A 160 -3.80 23.99 -0.76
C LEU A 160 -3.95 25.49 -1.06
N ILE A 161 -5.07 26.10 -0.70
CA ILE A 161 -5.26 27.55 -0.83
C ILE A 161 -4.21 28.28 0.02
N TYR A 162 -4.00 27.85 1.27
CA TYR A 162 -2.99 28.42 2.14
C TYR A 162 -1.59 28.32 1.53
N ALA A 163 -1.21 27.16 0.97
CA ALA A 163 0.08 26.95 0.31
C ALA A 163 0.26 27.81 -0.94
N ALA A 164 -0.82 28.03 -1.70
CA ALA A 164 -0.84 28.92 -2.85
C ALA A 164 -0.69 30.40 -2.44
N VAL A 165 -1.39 30.84 -1.39
CA VAL A 165 -1.38 32.23 -0.89
C VAL A 165 -0.08 32.59 -0.17
N LYS A 166 0.44 31.69 0.68
CA LYS A 166 1.72 31.89 1.40
C LYS A 166 2.94 31.77 0.50
N GLY A 167 2.76 31.38 -0.76
CA GLY A 167 3.85 31.28 -1.69
C GLY A 167 4.86 30.22 -1.27
N VAL A 168 4.44 28.97 -1.08
CA VAL A 168 5.38 27.84 -1.35
C VAL A 168 5.87 27.90 -2.83
N VAL A 169 5.20 28.75 -3.63
CA VAL A 169 5.52 29.32 -4.94
C VAL A 169 6.57 30.47 -4.89
N LEU A 170 7.15 30.83 -3.74
CA LEU A 170 8.17 31.91 -3.67
C LEU A 170 9.48 31.57 -4.38
N ASN A 171 9.74 30.29 -4.70
CA ASN A 171 10.77 29.91 -5.68
C ASN A 171 10.27 29.98 -7.14
N ALA A 172 8.95 29.95 -7.34
CA ALA A 172 8.36 30.12 -8.67
C ALA A 172 8.29 31.59 -9.08
N SER A 173 8.35 32.55 -8.15
CA SER A 173 8.53 33.99 -8.49
C SER A 173 9.78 34.23 -9.33
N TYR A 174 10.87 33.50 -9.05
CA TYR A 174 12.11 33.55 -9.85
C TYR A 174 11.96 32.96 -11.26
N TYR A 175 11.04 32.00 -11.46
CA TYR A 175 10.78 31.36 -12.76
C TYR A 175 9.62 32.02 -13.54
N PHE A 176 8.77 32.77 -12.83
CA PHE A 176 7.57 33.45 -13.35
C PHE A 176 7.93 34.50 -14.41
N ASP A 177 9.05 35.20 -14.21
CA ASP A 177 9.50 36.26 -15.11
C ASP A 177 10.14 35.73 -16.40
N TYR A 178 10.62 34.48 -16.41
CA TYR A 178 11.38 33.91 -17.53
C TYR A 178 10.55 33.01 -18.47
N PHE A 179 9.42 32.45 -18.02
CA PHE A 179 8.56 31.57 -18.85
C PHE A 179 7.05 31.70 -18.53
N PRO A 180 6.33 32.66 -19.15
CA PRO A 180 4.87 32.80 -19.00
C PRO A 180 4.16 31.66 -19.73
N GLY A 181 3.80 30.59 -19.02
CA GLY A 181 3.01 29.47 -19.56
C GLY A 181 3.25 28.09 -18.92
N ARG A 182 4.36 27.90 -18.18
CA ARG A 182 4.75 26.62 -17.56
C ARG A 182 4.35 26.49 -16.08
N MET A 183 3.54 27.41 -15.55
CA MET A 183 3.10 27.42 -14.15
C MET A 183 2.36 26.14 -13.73
N ARG A 184 1.55 25.58 -14.64
CA ARG A 184 0.67 24.43 -14.36
C ARG A 184 1.46 23.14 -14.10
N ASP A 185 2.55 22.93 -14.84
CA ASP A 185 3.35 21.70 -14.74
C ASP A 185 4.22 21.70 -13.47
N ILE A 186 4.84 22.85 -13.16
CA ILE A 186 5.62 23.05 -11.93
C ILE A 186 4.73 22.85 -10.70
N PHE A 187 3.53 23.45 -10.70
CA PHE A 187 2.57 23.24 -9.61
C PHE A 187 2.16 21.76 -9.48
N ARG A 188 1.91 21.08 -10.60
CA ARG A 188 1.54 19.65 -10.61
C ARG A 188 2.65 18.77 -10.06
N GLU A 189 3.91 19.06 -10.35
CA GLU A 189 5.06 18.32 -9.83
C GLU A 189 5.24 18.53 -8.33
N HIS A 190 5.23 19.77 -7.84
CA HIS A 190 5.34 20.05 -6.42
C HIS A 190 4.15 19.50 -5.62
N LEU A 191 2.93 19.63 -6.14
CA LEU A 191 1.74 19.05 -5.54
C LEU A 191 1.86 17.53 -5.45
N LYS A 192 2.36 16.88 -6.51
CA LYS A 192 2.59 15.43 -6.52
C LYS A 192 3.59 15.03 -5.44
N VAL A 193 4.72 15.73 -5.32
CA VAL A 193 5.74 15.43 -4.31
C VAL A 193 5.19 15.60 -2.90
N ILE A 194 4.46 16.70 -2.62
CA ILE A 194 3.83 16.96 -1.32
C ILE A 194 2.79 15.87 -0.99
N LEU A 195 1.99 15.46 -1.97
CA LEU A 195 0.95 14.45 -1.75
C LEU A 195 1.57 13.07 -1.48
N ILE A 196 2.64 12.71 -2.20
CA ILE A 196 3.37 11.47 -1.97
C ILE A 196 4.03 11.47 -0.59
N SER A 197 4.72 12.56 -0.22
CA SER A 197 5.39 12.65 1.08
C SER A 197 4.39 12.65 2.23
N ALA A 198 3.26 13.37 2.10
CA ALA A 198 2.18 13.37 3.08
C ALA A 198 1.50 11.98 3.23
N SER A 199 1.28 11.26 2.12
CA SER A 199 0.74 9.90 2.18
C SER A 199 1.70 8.95 2.89
N ASN A 200 3.00 9.09 2.66
CA ASN A 200 4.03 8.27 3.29
C ASN A 200 4.14 8.57 4.78
N THR A 201 4.13 9.84 5.20
CA THR A 201 4.18 10.19 6.63
C THR A 201 2.93 9.73 7.36
N TRP A 202 1.74 9.85 6.77
CA TRP A 202 0.50 9.32 7.35
C TRP A 202 0.56 7.79 7.53
N SER A 203 1.03 7.07 6.51
CA SER A 203 1.19 5.62 6.58
C SER A 203 2.20 5.18 7.65
N LEU A 204 3.36 5.84 7.72
CA LEU A 204 4.38 5.55 8.74
C LEU A 204 3.89 5.88 10.15
N PHE A 205 3.18 6.99 10.33
CA PHE A 205 2.59 7.36 11.61
C PHE A 205 1.61 6.29 12.10
N LEU A 206 0.68 5.85 11.24
CA LEU A 206 -0.26 4.79 11.58
C LEU A 206 0.44 3.45 11.86
N LEU A 207 1.46 3.10 11.08
CA LEU A 207 2.26 1.89 11.29
C LEU A 207 2.87 1.90 12.70
N VAL A 208 3.53 2.99 13.08
CA VAL A 208 4.16 3.12 14.41
C VAL A 208 3.13 2.98 15.53
N VAL A 209 1.99 3.67 15.42
CA VAL A 209 0.94 3.62 16.46
C VAL A 209 0.33 2.22 16.57
N LEU A 210 -0.02 1.58 15.44
CA LEU A 210 -0.65 0.25 15.45
C LEU A 210 0.33 -0.83 15.91
N LEU A 211 1.59 -0.77 15.47
CA LEU A 211 2.64 -1.68 15.93
C LEU A 211 2.89 -1.51 17.43
N GLY A 212 2.94 -0.27 17.92
CA GLY A 212 3.09 0.04 19.34
C GLY A 212 1.96 -0.54 20.18
N TYR A 213 0.71 -0.38 19.75
CA TYR A 213 -0.44 -0.97 20.42
C TYR A 213 -0.38 -2.50 20.43
N GLY A 214 -0.10 -3.13 19.28
CA GLY A 214 0.01 -4.59 19.16
C GLY A 214 1.12 -5.18 20.04
N LEU A 215 2.27 -4.50 20.14
CA LEU A 215 3.41 -4.96 20.92
C LEU A 215 3.15 -4.97 22.43
N ILE A 216 2.32 -4.05 22.93
CA ILE A 216 2.03 -3.91 24.37
C ILE A 216 0.79 -4.72 24.77
N GLU A 217 -0.29 -4.59 23.98
CA GLU A 217 -1.59 -5.12 24.39
C GLU A 217 -1.66 -6.64 24.21
N VAL A 218 -1.05 -7.21 23.15
CA VAL A 218 -1.10 -8.66 22.90
C VAL A 218 -0.43 -9.46 24.04
N PRO A 219 0.81 -9.15 24.48
CA PRO A 219 1.42 -9.84 25.62
C PRO A 219 0.65 -9.60 26.92
N ARG A 220 0.13 -8.39 27.15
CA ARG A 220 -0.69 -8.08 28.33
C ARG A 220 -1.94 -8.93 28.39
N GLN A 221 -2.62 -9.13 27.26
CA GLN A 221 -3.80 -9.99 27.17
C GLN A 221 -3.45 -11.44 27.51
N PHE A 222 -2.35 -11.98 26.97
CA PHE A 222 -1.90 -13.34 27.33
C PHE A 222 -1.53 -13.46 28.81
N TRP A 223 -0.87 -12.45 29.38
CA TRP A 223 -0.56 -12.42 30.81
C TRP A 223 -1.83 -12.43 31.67
N GLN A 224 -2.84 -11.66 31.30
CA GLN A 224 -4.13 -11.64 32.01
C GLN A 224 -4.93 -12.94 31.86
N MET A 225 -4.85 -13.60 30.69
CA MET A 225 -5.48 -14.90 30.46
C MET A 225 -4.80 -16.03 31.25
N GLY A 226 -3.47 -15.97 31.44
CA GLY A 226 -2.73 -16.95 32.24
C GLY A 226 -2.94 -16.81 33.76
N ASN A 227 -3.45 -15.67 34.22
CA ASN A 227 -3.82 -15.42 35.61
C ASN A 227 -5.28 -15.79 35.94
N ARG A 228 -6.04 -16.33 34.97
CA ARG A 228 -7.39 -16.88 35.15
C ARG A 228 -7.36 -18.39 35.03
#